data_AF-K8NSY0-F1
#
_entry.id   AF-K8NSY0-F1
#
_cell.length_a   1.000
_cell.length_b   1.000
_cell.length_c   1.000
_cell.angle_alpha   90.00
_cell.angle_beta   90.00
_cell.angle_gamma   90.00
#
_symmetry.space_group_name_H-M   'P 1'
#
loop_
_entity.id
_entity.type
_entity.pdbx_description
1 polymer ?
#
loop_
_entity_poly.entity_id
_entity_poly.type
_entity_poly.pdbx_seq_one_letter_code
_entity_poly.pdbx_strand_id
1 'polypeptide(L)' 'MRETEIHDYARQLLEMHGPQAIAKVAQRAVECEEHGQTERAKEWRHVEDALKMMRGPHQS' A
#
# COMPACT_ATOMS: atom_id res chain seq x y z
N MET A 1 -9.08 2.10 7.32
CA MET A 1 -9.89 1.70 6.13
C MET A 1 -10.40 0.28 6.28
N ARG A 2 -11.52 -0.09 5.63
CA ARG A 2 -11.89 -1.51 5.45
C ARG A 2 -10.96 -2.17 4.44
N GLU A 3 -10.71 -3.47 4.56
CA GLU A 3 -9.80 -4.22 3.67
C GLU A 3 -10.19 -4.08 2.18
N THR A 4 -11.48 -4.06 1.87
CA THR A 4 -11.99 -3.82 0.51
C THR A 4 -11.60 -2.46 -0.04
N GLU A 5 -11.64 -1.41 0.79
CA GLU A 5 -11.24 -0.06 0.41
C GLU A 5 -9.72 0.04 0.19
N ILE A 6 -8.93 -0.70 0.99
CA ILE A 6 -7.48 -0.79 0.83
C ILE A 6 -7.11 -1.47 -0.50
N HIS A 7 -7.80 -2.55 -0.86
CA HIS A 7 -7.59 -3.24 -2.12
C HIS A 7 -7.96 -2.36 -3.33
N ASP A 8 -9.11 -1.67 -3.31
CA ASP A 8 -9.48 -0.76 -4.40
C ASP A 8 -8.49 0.41 -4.52
N TYR A 9 -8.05 0.97 -3.40
CA TYR A 9 -7.05 2.03 -3.39
C TYR A 9 -5.68 1.57 -3.89
N ALA A 10 -5.23 0.38 -3.48
CA ALA A 10 -4.01 -0.25 -3.97
C ALA A 10 -4.10 -0.49 -5.49
N ARG A 11 -5.23 -0.99 -6.00
CA ARG A 11 -5.44 -1.18 -7.43
C ARG A 11 -5.29 0.14 -8.19
N GLN A 12 -5.99 1.20 -7.75
CA GLN A 12 -5.90 2.52 -8.39
C GLN A 12 -4.47 3.09 -8.37
N LEU A 13 -3.75 2.92 -7.25
CA LEU A 13 -2.34 3.32 -7.14
C LEU A 13 -1.45 2.54 -8.10
N LEU A 14 -1.66 1.24 -8.25
CA LEU A 14 -0.91 0.39 -9.17
C LEU A 14 -1.22 0.74 -10.63
N GLU A 15 -2.47 1.04 -10.96
CA GLU A 15 -2.87 1.49 -12.30
C GLU A 15 -2.28 2.86 -12.65
N MET A 16 -2.23 3.79 -11.68
CA MET A 16 -1.74 5.15 -11.89
C MET A 16 -0.20 5.26 -11.87
N HIS A 17 0.46 4.57 -10.95
CA HIS A 17 1.90 4.69 -10.72
C HIS A 17 2.69 3.43 -11.13
N GLY A 18 2.01 2.38 -11.55
CA GLY A 18 2.64 1.14 -11.98
C GLY A 18 3.53 0.53 -10.89
N PRO A 19 4.68 -0.08 -11.25
CA PRO A 19 5.57 -0.71 -10.28
C PRO A 19 6.15 0.25 -9.24
N GLN A 20 6.08 1.57 -9.45
CA GLN A 20 6.55 2.57 -8.48
C GLN A 20 5.56 2.78 -7.32
N ALA A 21 4.31 2.31 -7.43
CA ALA A 21 3.29 2.43 -6.40
C ALA A 21 3.75 1.86 -5.05
N ILE A 22 4.38 0.69 -5.06
CA ILE A 22 4.88 0.01 -3.85
C ILE A 22 5.93 0.86 -3.14
N ALA A 23 6.90 1.39 -3.88
CA ALA A 23 7.96 2.22 -3.32
C ALA A 23 7.39 3.50 -2.67
N LYS A 24 6.38 4.11 -3.32
CA LYS A 24 5.71 5.32 -2.82
C LYS A 24 4.92 5.07 -1.54
N VAL A 25 4.21 3.94 -1.47
CA VAL A 25 3.46 3.54 -0.28
C VAL A 25 4.38 3.14 0.86
N ALA A 26 5.45 2.40 0.57
CA ALA A 26 6.47 2.05 1.56
C ALA A 26 7.14 3.30 2.15
N GLN A 27 7.49 4.28 1.31
CA GLN A 27 8.06 5.55 1.77
C GLN A 27 7.09 6.32 2.68
N ARG A 28 5.82 6.43 2.29
CA ARG A 28 4.79 7.07 3.13
C ARG A 28 4.55 6.37 4.46
N ALA A 29 4.66 5.04 4.49
CA ALA A 29 4.57 4.28 5.73
C ALA A 29 5.70 4.71 6.68
N VAL A 30 6.94 4.72 6.21
CA VAL A 30 8.12 5.12 7.00
C VAL A 30 8.02 6.58 7.46
N GLU A 31 7.64 7.51 6.58
CA GLU A 31 7.42 8.91 6.97
C GLU A 31 6.34 9.03 8.06
N CYS A 32 5.27 8.24 7.99
CA CYS A 32 4.27 8.23 9.05
C CYS A 32 4.84 7.69 10.38
N GLU A 33 5.68 6.65 10.34
CA GLU A 33 6.37 6.13 11.54
C GLU A 33 7.29 7.19 12.16
N GLU A 34 8.08 7.89 11.35
CA GLU A 34 9.00 8.94 11.79
C GLU A 34 8.26 10.14 12.39
N HIS A 35 7.10 10.48 11.84
CA HIS A 35 6.22 11.54 12.37
C HIS A 35 5.37 11.09 13.57
N GLY A 36 5.55 9.87 14.09
CA GLY A 36 4.77 9.32 15.21
C GLY A 36 3.33 8.93 14.87
N GLN A 37 2.96 8.95 13.59
CA GLN A 37 1.63 8.59 13.08
C GLN A 37 1.51 7.08 12.85
N THR A 38 1.66 6.31 13.91
CA THR A 38 1.68 4.83 13.88
C THR A 38 0.41 4.20 13.31
N GLU A 39 -0.78 4.80 13.52
CA GLU A 39 -2.02 4.30 12.92
C GLU A 39 -2.03 4.46 11.39
N ARG A 40 -1.57 5.61 10.88
CA ARG A 40 -1.46 5.85 9.44
C ARG A 40 -0.37 4.99 8.81
N ALA A 41 0.74 4.78 9.52
CA ALA A 41 1.77 3.86 9.09
C ALA A 41 1.20 2.45 8.87
N LYS A 42 0.39 1.94 9.80
CA LYS A 42 -0.30 0.66 9.64
C LYS A 42 -1.20 0.63 8.41
N GLU A 43 -1.99 1.69 8.18
CA GLU A 43 -2.81 1.78 6.97
C GLU A 43 -1.97 1.74 5.68
N TRP A 44 -0.85 2.48 5.62
CA TRP A 44 0.06 2.42 4.48
C TRP A 44 0.69 1.04 4.30
N ARG A 45 1.05 0.35 5.39
CA ARG A 45 1.55 -1.04 5.33
C ARG A 45 0.52 -2.00 4.75
N HIS A 46 -0.75 -1.88 5.11
CA HIS A 46 -1.82 -2.68 4.52
C HIS A 46 -1.98 -2.42 3.01
N VAL A 47 -1.88 -1.16 2.57
CA VAL A 47 -1.88 -0.82 1.14
C VAL A 47 -0.64 -1.40 0.44
N GLU A 48 0.53 -1.35 1.08
CA GLU A 48 1.79 -1.91 0.57
C GLU A 48 1.66 -3.42 0.32
N ASP A 49 1.05 -4.13 1.27
CA ASP A 49 0.83 -5.56 1.21
C ASP A 49 -0.15 -5.93 0.09
N ALA A 50 -1.26 -5.19 -0.02
CA ALA A 50 -2.22 -5.35 -1.12
C ALA A 50 -1.55 -5.11 -2.49
N LEU A 51 -0.71 -4.08 -2.61
CA LEU A 51 0.04 -3.80 -3.84
C LEU A 51 1.03 -4.92 -4.19
N LYS A 52 1.72 -5.50 -3.20
CA LYS A 52 2.62 -6.64 -3.38
C LYS A 52 1.87 -7.90 -3.82
N MET A 53 0.72 -8.16 -3.19
CA MET A 53 -0.20 -9.25 -3.56
C MET A 53 -0.69 -9.11 -5.00
N MET A 54 -0.93 -7.88 -5.48
CA MET A 54 -1.33 -7.61 -6.86
C MET A 54 -0.18 -7.72 -7.89
N ARG A 55 1.08 -7.59 -7.44
CA ARG A 55 2.27 -7.56 -8.31
C ARG A 55 2.95 -8.95 -8.46
N GLY A 56 2.71 -9.89 -7.53
CA GLY A 56 3.25 -11.25 -7.53
C GLY A 56 2.28 -12.29 -8.11
N PRO A 57 2.77 -13.41 -8.67
CA PRO A 57 2.04 -14.18 -9.67
C PRO A 57 0.83 -14.87 -9.03
N HIS A 58 -0.31 -14.79 -9.71
CA HIS A 58 -1.54 -15.53 -9.38
C HIS A 58 -1.22 -16.88 -8.71
N GLN A 59 -1.56 -17.00 -7.43
CA GLN A 59 -1.66 -18.31 -6.77
C GLN A 59 -2.99 -18.35 -6.01
N SER A 60 -4.05 -18.61 -6.77
CA SER A 60 -4.71 -19.92 -6.62
C SER A 60 -4.28 -20.79 -7.79
#